data_AF-A0ABD5PJS0-F1
#
_entry.id   AF-A0ABD5PJS0-F1
#
_cell.length_a   1.000
_cell.length_b   1.000
_cell.length_c   1.000
_cell.angle_alpha   90.00
_cell.angle_beta   90.00
_cell.angle_gamma   90.00
#
_symmetry.space_group_name_H-M   'P 1'
#
loop_
_entity.id
_entity.type
_entity.pdbx_description
1 polymer ?
#
loop_
_entity_poly.entity_id
_entity_poly.type
_entity_poly.pdbx_seq_one_letter_code
_entity_poly.pdbx_strand_id
1 'polypeptide(L)'
;MPIDQAAQWHVVDDWWEQASVTNTETIANLEALFESLNEQWRDSATCFDRDPLCAEWRDDGPLRTAQEENWSQWLAHLCDTAPPSFTTDLFGVSGTESPTRVQCDVPLSSDTTHDRRADVLIQYPETGISIEVKIDDENYAKTPDTARLIEHHDRRRAWDHYLLLPKTNHEALRATTGSQLDDGETHSILRGTQPDEPDVTVLYWRDISHSLRQTLLTDTTATPHWQASAYSFITIIETVLCQFAPAPLITNATSGTTGFTDQTRLRHTPLTDQYAYLTTNTNE
;
A
#
# COMPACT_ATOMS: atom_id res chain seq x y z
N MET A 1 6.64 -2.47 -49.48
CA MET A 1 5.19 -2.72 -49.46
C MET A 1 4.55 -1.63 -48.65
N PRO A 2 3.46 -0.99 -49.11
CA PRO A 2 2.73 -0.02 -48.30
C PRO A 2 2.04 -0.80 -47.18
N ILE A 3 2.27 -0.40 -45.93
CA ILE A 3 1.44 -0.86 -44.81
C ILE A 3 0.08 -0.22 -45.01
N ASP A 4 -0.95 -1.04 -45.17
CA ASP A 4 -2.32 -0.57 -45.35
C ASP A 4 -2.81 0.03 -44.03
N GLN A 5 -2.70 1.36 -43.90
CA GLN A 5 -3.08 2.09 -42.70
C GLN A 5 -4.55 1.89 -42.32
N ALA A 6 -5.43 1.59 -43.27
CA ALA A 6 -6.84 1.28 -43.01
C ALA A 6 -7.02 -0.05 -42.25
N ALA A 7 -6.13 -1.02 -42.47
CA ALA A 7 -6.11 -2.28 -41.75
C ALA A 7 -5.51 -2.17 -40.33
N GLN A 8 -5.08 -1.00 -39.89
CA GLN A 8 -4.63 -0.80 -38.50
C GLN A 8 -5.68 -0.08 -37.64
N TRP A 9 -6.57 0.69 -38.26
CA TRP A 9 -7.63 1.41 -37.55
C TRP A 9 -8.70 0.49 -36.97
N HIS A 10 -9.11 -0.58 -37.68
CA HIS A 10 -10.08 -1.52 -37.12
C HIS A 10 -9.57 -2.24 -35.87
N VAL A 11 -8.25 -2.52 -35.77
CA VAL A 11 -7.65 -3.11 -34.57
C VAL A 11 -7.72 -2.14 -33.38
N VAL A 12 -7.57 -0.83 -33.65
CA VAL A 12 -7.70 0.21 -32.62
C VAL A 12 -9.17 0.39 -32.23
N ASP A 13 -10.10 0.36 -33.19
CA ASP A 13 -11.54 0.47 -32.94
C ASP A 13 -12.07 -0.74 -32.15
N ASP A 14 -11.69 -1.97 -32.53
CA ASP A 14 -12.05 -3.19 -31.82
C ASP A 14 -11.47 -3.19 -30.39
N TRP A 15 -10.21 -2.75 -30.23
CA TRP A 15 -9.60 -2.56 -28.91
C TRP A 15 -10.35 -1.50 -28.09
N TRP A 16 -10.76 -0.40 -28.72
CA TRP A 16 -11.50 0.68 -28.07
C TRP A 16 -12.89 0.22 -27.62
N GLU A 17 -13.61 -0.52 -28.46
CA GLU A 17 -14.90 -1.11 -28.12
C GLU A 17 -14.76 -2.13 -26.98
N GLN A 18 -13.77 -3.02 -27.06
CA GLN A 18 -13.52 -4.02 -26.00
C GLN A 18 -13.10 -3.36 -24.68
N ALA A 19 -12.25 -2.33 -24.71
CA ALA A 19 -11.87 -1.56 -23.54
C ALA A 19 -13.07 -0.81 -22.94
N SER A 20 -13.93 -0.25 -23.79
CA SER A 20 -15.15 0.46 -23.37
C SER A 20 -16.17 -0.48 -22.71
N VAL A 21 -16.36 -1.69 -23.26
CA VAL A 21 -17.25 -2.71 -22.70
C VAL A 21 -16.70 -3.23 -21.36
N THR A 22 -15.40 -3.58 -21.31
CA THR A 22 -14.74 -4.09 -20.08
C THR A 22 -14.82 -3.07 -18.95
N ASN A 23 -14.62 -1.79 -19.25
CA ASN A 23 -14.73 -0.72 -18.26
C ASN A 23 -16.18 -0.53 -17.78
N THR A 24 -17.17 -0.67 -18.66
CA THR A 24 -18.60 -0.54 -18.28
C THR A 24 -19.03 -1.65 -17.33
N GLU A 25 -18.65 -2.90 -17.63
CA GLU A 25 -18.93 -4.04 -16.75
C GLU A 25 -18.20 -3.91 -15.40
N THR A 26 -16.93 -3.52 -15.42
CA THR A 26 -16.15 -3.33 -14.18
C THR A 26 -16.72 -2.22 -13.31
N ILE A 27 -17.18 -1.10 -13.90
CA ILE A 27 -17.84 -0.01 -13.17
C ILE A 27 -19.12 -0.51 -12.48
N ALA A 28 -19.97 -1.26 -13.19
CA ALA A 28 -21.19 -1.82 -12.61
C ALA A 28 -20.88 -2.82 -11.48
N ASN A 29 -19.86 -3.66 -11.65
CA ASN A 29 -19.41 -4.61 -10.63
C ASN A 29 -18.84 -3.90 -9.39
N LEU A 30 -18.08 -2.81 -9.58
CA LEU A 30 -17.57 -1.98 -8.48
C LEU A 30 -18.71 -1.30 -7.72
N GLU A 31 -19.74 -0.79 -8.40
CA GLU A 31 -20.90 -0.19 -7.74
C GLU A 31 -21.62 -1.20 -6.83
N ALA A 32 -21.88 -2.41 -7.34
CA ALA A 32 -22.47 -3.49 -6.54
C ALA A 32 -21.57 -3.90 -5.36
N LEU A 33 -20.25 -3.97 -5.59
CA LEU A 33 -19.28 -4.29 -4.55
C LEU A 33 -19.26 -3.23 -3.44
N PHE A 34 -19.35 -1.94 -3.78
CA PHE A 34 -19.41 -0.88 -2.77
C PHE A 34 -20.63 -0.98 -1.87
N GLU A 35 -21.80 -1.39 -2.39
CA GLU A 35 -22.97 -1.62 -1.54
C GLU A 35 -22.72 -2.76 -0.54
N SER A 36 -22.16 -3.88 -1.01
CA SER A 36 -21.80 -5.03 -0.16
C SER A 36 -20.75 -4.66 0.90
N LEU A 37 -19.72 -3.89 0.53
CA LEU A 37 -18.73 -3.40 1.48
C LEU A 37 -19.40 -2.50 2.53
N ASN A 38 -20.27 -1.57 2.12
CA ASN A 38 -20.98 -0.71 3.08
C ASN A 38 -21.91 -1.48 4.03
N GLU A 39 -22.45 -2.63 3.63
CA GLU A 39 -23.12 -3.57 4.54
C GLU A 39 -22.14 -4.17 5.55
N GLN A 40 -20.99 -4.68 5.09
CA GLN A 40 -19.94 -5.23 5.95
C GLN A 40 -19.44 -4.22 6.99
N TRP A 41 -19.19 -2.97 6.58
CA TRP A 41 -18.77 -1.90 7.49
C TRP A 41 -19.84 -1.58 8.54
N ARG A 42 -21.13 -1.48 8.15
CA ARG A 42 -22.26 -1.29 9.08
C ARG A 42 -22.38 -2.39 10.12
N ASP A 43 -22.11 -3.63 9.73
CA ASP A 43 -22.25 -4.81 10.58
C ASP A 43 -21.00 -5.08 11.44
N SER A 44 -19.90 -4.37 11.18
CA SER A 44 -18.64 -4.53 11.90
C SER A 44 -18.60 -3.81 13.26
N ALA A 45 -17.56 -4.07 14.04
CA ALA A 45 -17.37 -3.45 15.36
C ALA A 45 -16.71 -2.06 15.32
N THR A 46 -16.32 -1.58 14.13
CA THR A 46 -15.69 -0.28 13.95
C THR A 46 -16.68 0.87 14.18
N CYS A 47 -16.17 2.08 14.43
CA CYS A 47 -16.99 3.28 14.59
C CYS A 47 -17.47 3.89 13.26
N PHE A 48 -17.17 3.25 12.13
CA PHE A 48 -17.55 3.70 10.79
C PHE A 48 -18.59 2.76 10.17
N ASP A 49 -19.53 3.32 9.42
CA ASP A 49 -20.66 2.61 8.82
C ASP A 49 -20.54 2.51 7.28
N ARG A 50 -19.40 2.90 6.72
CA ARG A 50 -19.16 2.92 5.27
C ARG A 50 -17.72 2.57 4.95
N ASP A 51 -17.51 2.18 3.70
CA ASP A 51 -16.19 1.91 3.15
C ASP A 51 -15.32 3.19 3.07
N PRO A 52 -14.00 3.11 3.36
CA PRO A 52 -13.05 4.22 3.22
C PRO A 52 -13.09 4.94 1.87
N LEU A 53 -13.38 4.24 0.77
CA LEU A 53 -13.51 4.83 -0.57
C LEU A 53 -14.85 5.53 -0.82
N CYS A 54 -15.80 5.50 0.12
CA CYS A 54 -17.00 6.34 0.05
C CYS A 54 -16.70 7.83 0.21
N ALA A 55 -15.55 8.18 0.79
CA ALA A 55 -15.08 9.55 0.90
C ALA A 55 -14.10 9.87 -0.25
N GLU A 56 -14.25 11.06 -0.83
CA GLU A 56 -13.21 11.62 -1.69
C GLU A 56 -12.21 12.38 -0.83
N TRP A 57 -10.97 11.88 -0.76
CA TRP A 57 -9.89 12.60 -0.09
C TRP A 57 -9.53 13.84 -0.88
N ARG A 58 -9.44 14.98 -0.20
CA ARG A 58 -9.00 16.25 -0.81
C ARG A 58 -7.58 16.56 -0.36
N ASP A 59 -6.79 17.11 -1.27
CA ASP A 59 -5.36 17.43 -1.04
C ASP A 59 -5.12 18.45 0.08
N ASP A 60 -6.16 19.10 0.61
CA ASP A 60 -6.11 20.03 1.75
C ASP A 60 -6.41 19.37 3.12
N GLY A 61 -6.51 18.04 3.16
CA GLY A 61 -6.75 17.28 4.38
C GLY A 61 -5.58 17.35 5.40
N PRO A 62 -5.82 16.92 6.65
CA PRO A 62 -4.83 16.99 7.74
C PRO A 62 -3.60 16.08 7.50
N LEU A 63 -3.78 15.04 6.68
CA LEU A 63 -2.73 14.13 6.23
C LEU A 63 -2.02 14.71 5.02
N ARG A 64 -0.75 15.11 5.21
CA ARG A 64 0.10 15.63 4.13
C ARG A 64 0.70 14.49 3.33
N THR A 65 0.33 14.37 2.07
CA THR A 65 0.77 13.27 1.18
C THR A 65 2.00 13.60 0.35
N ALA A 66 2.41 14.88 0.34
CA ALA A 66 3.43 15.39 -0.58
C ALA A 66 4.89 15.03 -0.22
N GLN A 67 5.14 14.43 0.94
CA GLN A 67 6.50 14.07 1.37
C GLN A 67 6.50 12.65 1.92
N GLU A 68 7.48 11.84 1.49
CA GLU A 68 7.67 10.44 1.90
C GLU A 68 7.73 10.31 3.43
N GLU A 69 8.39 11.26 4.12
CA GLU A 69 8.52 11.25 5.58
C GLU A 69 7.17 11.31 6.30
N ASN A 70 6.16 11.98 5.73
CA ASN A 70 4.84 12.04 6.34
C ASN A 70 4.16 10.65 6.32
N TRP A 71 4.40 9.85 5.28
CA TRP A 71 3.88 8.49 5.20
C TRP A 71 4.54 7.58 6.24
N SER A 72 5.86 7.69 6.42
CA SER A 72 6.60 6.98 7.46
C SER A 72 6.10 7.32 8.86
N GLN A 73 5.88 8.62 9.14
CA GLN A 73 5.35 9.08 10.43
C GLN A 73 3.95 8.55 10.73
N TRP A 74 3.08 8.48 9.73
CA TRP A 74 1.74 7.93 9.89
C TRP A 74 1.73 6.43 10.09
N LEU A 75 2.54 5.69 9.31
CA LEU A 75 2.70 4.27 9.51
C LEU A 75 3.26 3.96 10.91
N ALA A 76 4.29 4.69 11.35
CA ALA A 76 4.84 4.53 12.68
C ALA A 76 3.82 4.84 13.79
N HIS A 77 3.03 5.91 13.65
CA HIS A 77 1.97 6.23 14.60
C HIS A 77 0.93 5.10 14.72
N LEU A 78 0.52 4.54 13.58
CA LEU A 78 -0.41 3.41 13.56
C LEU A 78 0.20 2.18 14.20
N CYS A 79 1.46 1.83 13.91
CA CYS A 79 2.15 0.69 14.51
C CYS A 79 2.38 0.86 16.02
N ASP A 80 2.64 2.07 16.51
CA ASP A 80 2.88 2.36 17.93
C ASP A 80 1.63 2.14 18.80
N THR A 81 0.46 2.39 18.21
CA THR A 81 -0.84 2.35 18.90
C THR A 81 -1.77 1.25 18.39
N ALA A 82 -1.22 0.34 17.57
CA ALA A 82 -1.96 -0.74 16.93
C ALA A 82 -2.47 -1.78 17.92
N PRO A 83 -3.64 -2.38 17.65
CA PRO A 83 -3.96 -3.71 18.18
C PRO A 83 -2.88 -4.72 17.77
N PRO A 84 -2.56 -5.73 18.63
CA PRO A 84 -1.54 -6.73 18.29
C PRO A 84 -1.81 -7.53 17.00
N SER A 85 -3.09 -7.67 16.61
CA SER A 85 -3.50 -8.34 15.37
C SER A 85 -2.87 -7.69 14.14
N PHE A 86 -2.93 -6.35 14.03
CA PHE A 86 -2.41 -5.62 12.87
C PHE A 86 -0.93 -5.93 12.58
N THR A 87 -0.07 -5.84 13.60
CA THR A 87 1.37 -6.08 13.40
C THR A 87 1.69 -7.57 13.22
N THR A 88 0.90 -8.46 13.83
CA THR A 88 1.03 -9.92 13.64
C THR A 88 0.66 -10.32 12.22
N ASP A 89 -0.47 -9.84 11.72
CA ASP A 89 -0.99 -10.22 10.40
C ASP A 89 -0.12 -9.65 9.28
N LEU A 90 0.38 -8.41 9.46
CA LEU A 90 1.19 -7.74 8.45
C LEU A 90 2.65 -8.21 8.42
N PHE A 91 3.27 -8.43 9.58
CA PHE A 91 4.71 -8.70 9.68
C PHE A 91 5.05 -10.11 10.19
N GLY A 92 4.04 -10.92 10.55
CA GLY A 92 4.27 -12.26 11.10
C GLY A 92 4.91 -12.25 12.50
N VAL A 93 4.87 -11.13 13.22
CA VAL A 93 5.45 -11.02 14.56
C VAL A 93 4.68 -11.95 15.49
N SER A 94 5.36 -13.00 15.93
CA SER A 94 4.78 -14.00 16.82
C SER A 94 4.62 -13.43 18.23
N GLY A 95 3.48 -12.82 18.54
CA GLY A 95 3.20 -12.41 19.91
C GLY A 95 2.01 -11.48 20.08
N THR A 96 1.41 -11.53 21.28
CA THR A 96 0.44 -10.53 21.75
C THR A 96 1.11 -9.27 22.30
N GLU A 97 2.43 -9.13 22.12
CA GLU A 97 3.21 -8.07 22.75
C GLU A 97 3.13 -6.79 21.92
N SER A 98 2.82 -5.67 22.59
CA SER A 98 2.95 -4.35 21.98
C SER A 98 4.43 -4.00 21.78
N PRO A 99 4.76 -3.20 20.75
CA PRO A 99 6.13 -2.74 20.58
C PRO A 99 6.61 -1.98 21.82
N THR A 100 7.86 -2.21 22.20
CA THR A 100 8.52 -1.43 23.26
C THR A 100 8.82 0.00 22.83
N ARG A 101 9.00 0.20 21.52
CA ARG A 101 9.27 1.50 20.93
C ARG A 101 8.99 1.49 19.42
N VAL A 102 8.39 2.55 18.92
CA VAL A 102 8.35 2.84 17.48
C VAL A 102 9.02 4.19 17.23
N GLN A 103 9.84 4.27 16.18
CA GLN A 103 10.58 5.48 15.83
C GLN A 103 10.57 5.73 14.31
N CYS A 104 10.59 7.00 13.93
CA CYS A 104 10.85 7.44 12.56
C CYS A 104 12.17 8.19 12.46
N ASP A 105 12.68 8.28 11.25
CA ASP A 105 13.79 9.17 10.90
C ASP A 105 15.04 8.95 11.77
N VAL A 106 15.37 7.69 12.05
CA VAL A 106 16.45 7.35 12.99
C VAL A 106 17.81 7.46 12.29
N PRO A 107 18.69 8.39 12.70
CA PRO A 107 20.00 8.53 12.08
C PRO A 107 20.91 7.35 12.45
N LEU A 108 21.61 6.82 11.45
CA LEU A 108 22.54 5.71 11.55
C LEU A 108 23.90 6.17 11.05
N SER A 109 24.84 6.36 11.98
CA SER A 109 26.21 6.72 11.63
C SER A 109 26.96 5.51 11.07
N SER A 110 27.82 5.72 10.08
CA SER A 110 28.70 4.66 9.57
C SER A 110 30.16 5.10 9.57
N ASP A 111 31.05 4.26 10.11
CA ASP A 111 32.49 4.50 10.07
C ASP A 111 33.12 4.10 8.71
N THR A 112 32.36 3.39 7.87
CA THR A 112 32.87 2.73 6.64
C THR A 112 32.10 3.08 5.38
N THR A 113 30.86 3.54 5.52
CA THR A 113 29.97 3.95 4.43
C THR A 113 29.39 5.33 4.73
N HIS A 114 28.42 5.79 3.93
CA HIS A 114 27.75 7.06 4.22
C HIS A 114 26.73 6.87 5.34
N ASP A 115 26.55 7.91 6.15
CA ASP A 115 25.45 7.96 7.12
C ASP A 115 24.11 7.71 6.42
N ARG A 116 23.25 6.97 7.11
CA ARG A 116 21.90 6.62 6.67
C ARG A 116 20.88 7.08 7.70
N ARG A 117 19.62 6.95 7.33
CA ARG A 117 18.49 7.15 8.21
C ARG A 117 17.50 6.04 7.94
N ALA A 118 17.04 5.38 9.00
CA ALA A 118 15.96 4.41 8.89
C ALA A 118 14.61 5.14 8.95
N ASP A 119 13.72 4.83 8.01
CA ASP A 119 12.43 5.51 7.89
C ASP A 119 11.49 5.14 9.03
N VAL A 120 11.35 3.84 9.34
CA VAL A 120 10.58 3.34 10.49
C VAL A 120 11.31 2.18 11.16
N LEU A 121 11.43 2.23 12.49
CA LEU A 121 11.88 1.12 13.34
C LEU A 121 10.79 0.78 14.36
N ILE A 122 10.42 -0.51 14.45
CA ILE A 122 9.51 -1.06 15.45
C ILE A 122 10.30 -2.05 16.29
N GLN A 123 10.43 -1.81 17.59
CA GLN A 123 11.30 -2.58 18.48
C GLN A 123 10.46 -3.37 19.48
N TYR A 124 10.68 -4.67 19.53
CA TYR A 124 10.19 -5.58 20.58
C TYR A 124 11.35 -5.92 21.54
N PRO A 125 11.13 -6.71 22.61
CA PRO A 125 12.23 -7.07 23.51
C PRO A 125 13.39 -7.80 22.81
N GLU A 126 13.08 -8.81 21.99
CA GLU A 126 14.08 -9.70 21.37
C GLU A 126 14.15 -9.57 19.84
N THR A 127 13.16 -8.93 19.22
CA THR A 127 13.08 -8.75 17.77
C THR A 127 12.87 -7.28 17.40
N GLY A 128 13.13 -6.94 16.14
CA GLY A 128 12.89 -5.63 15.58
C GLY A 128 12.42 -5.73 14.14
N ILE A 129 11.63 -4.75 13.71
CA ILE A 129 11.25 -4.57 12.31
C ILE A 129 11.82 -3.24 11.85
N SER A 130 12.44 -3.22 10.67
CA SER A 130 12.72 -1.98 9.96
C SER A 130 11.93 -1.92 8.67
N ILE A 131 11.37 -0.74 8.38
CA ILE A 131 10.65 -0.49 7.13
C ILE A 131 11.34 0.69 6.45
N GLU A 132 11.86 0.46 5.26
CA GLU A 132 12.28 1.50 4.32
C GLU A 132 11.08 1.83 3.44
N VAL A 133 10.68 3.10 3.40
CA VAL A 133 9.54 3.57 2.61
C VAL A 133 10.08 4.16 1.31
N LYS A 134 9.46 3.82 0.17
CA LYS A 134 9.81 4.37 -1.15
C LYS A 134 8.55 4.64 -1.95
N ILE A 135 8.20 5.92 -2.12
CA ILE A 135 7.03 6.35 -2.89
C ILE A 135 7.45 6.85 -4.27
N ASP A 136 8.32 7.85 -4.30
CA ASP A 136 8.80 8.48 -5.55
C ASP A 136 10.31 8.27 -5.77
N ASP A 137 11.07 7.87 -4.74
CA ASP A 137 12.50 7.58 -4.86
C ASP A 137 12.74 6.13 -5.33
N GLU A 138 13.43 5.98 -6.46
CA GLU A 138 13.77 4.69 -7.06
C GLU A 138 15.13 4.13 -6.60
N ASN A 139 15.76 4.71 -5.56
CA ASN A 139 17.03 4.25 -5.00
C ASN A 139 16.95 2.93 -4.19
N TYR A 140 16.19 1.95 -4.65
CA TYR A 140 15.90 0.68 -3.96
C TYR A 140 17.16 -0.12 -3.57
N ALA A 141 18.21 -0.04 -4.39
CA ALA A 141 19.45 -0.81 -4.18
C ALA A 141 20.20 -0.44 -2.87
N LYS A 142 19.83 0.66 -2.20
CA LYS A 142 20.45 1.07 -0.93
C LYS A 142 19.80 0.43 0.30
N THR A 143 18.63 -0.20 0.16
CA THR A 143 17.87 -0.71 1.30
C THR A 143 18.61 -1.79 2.09
N PRO A 144 19.30 -2.77 1.48
CA PRO A 144 20.10 -3.76 2.23
C PRO A 144 21.26 -3.13 3.02
N ASP A 145 21.88 -2.06 2.52
CA ASP A 145 22.94 -1.32 3.25
C ASP A 145 22.38 -0.63 4.50
N THR A 146 21.19 -0.01 4.41
CA THR A 146 20.49 0.56 5.58
C THR A 146 20.15 -0.53 6.60
N ALA A 147 19.62 -1.67 6.14
CA ALA A 147 19.28 -2.81 6.98
C ALA A 147 20.49 -3.34 7.77
N ARG A 148 21.62 -3.52 7.09
CA ARG A 148 22.90 -3.89 7.71
C ARG A 148 23.35 -2.90 8.79
N LEU A 149 23.20 -1.59 8.55
CA LEU A 149 23.55 -0.58 9.55
C LEU A 149 22.65 -0.67 10.79
N ILE A 150 21.36 -0.96 10.61
CA ILE A 150 20.43 -1.17 11.74
C ILE A 150 20.90 -2.33 12.61
N GLU A 151 21.18 -3.49 12.01
CA GLU A 151 21.70 -4.65 12.76
C GLU A 151 23.02 -4.34 13.46
N HIS A 152 23.89 -3.54 12.84
CA HIS A 152 25.16 -3.16 13.44
C HIS A 152 24.98 -2.29 14.69
N HIS A 153 24.05 -1.33 14.65
CA HIS A 153 23.73 -0.42 15.76
C HIS A 153 22.96 -1.13 16.88
N ASP A 154 22.16 -2.14 16.56
CA ASP A 154 21.38 -2.91 17.53
C ASP A 154 21.48 -4.42 17.33
N ARG A 155 22.62 -4.97 17.74
CA ARG A 155 22.94 -6.41 17.66
C ARG A 155 22.20 -7.28 18.69
N ARG A 156 21.37 -6.67 19.55
CA ARG A 156 20.65 -7.43 20.60
C ARG A 156 19.37 -8.05 20.08
N ARG A 157 18.84 -7.55 18.97
CA ARG A 157 17.59 -7.99 18.37
C ARG A 157 17.85 -8.76 17.09
N ALA A 158 17.00 -9.74 16.80
CA ALA A 158 16.85 -10.24 15.44
C ALA A 158 15.98 -9.26 14.64
N TRP A 159 16.44 -8.85 13.45
CA TRP A 159 15.74 -7.86 12.64
C TRP A 159 15.10 -8.50 11.41
N ASP A 160 13.84 -8.14 11.17
CA ASP A 160 13.15 -8.36 9.92
C ASP A 160 13.08 -7.04 9.14
N HIS A 161 13.52 -7.08 7.88
CA HIS A 161 13.67 -5.89 7.05
C HIS A 161 12.65 -5.87 5.93
N TYR A 162 11.98 -4.74 5.75
CA TYR A 162 10.97 -4.54 4.72
C TYR A 162 11.24 -3.31 3.87
N LEU A 163 10.96 -3.44 2.58
CA LEU A 163 10.88 -2.34 1.62
C LEU A 163 9.41 -2.13 1.26
N LEU A 164 8.86 -0.95 1.56
CA LEU A 164 7.47 -0.60 1.32
C LEU A 164 7.34 0.37 0.15
N LEU A 165 6.64 -0.04 -0.92
CA LEU A 165 6.44 0.79 -2.12
C LEU A 165 5.04 0.66 -2.75
N PRO A 166 4.61 1.61 -3.59
CA PRO A 166 3.43 1.41 -4.43
C PRO A 166 3.62 0.20 -5.36
N LYS A 167 2.57 -0.62 -5.56
CA LYS A 167 2.68 -1.81 -6.42
C LYS A 167 3.04 -1.46 -7.86
N THR A 168 2.62 -0.29 -8.34
CA THR A 168 2.98 0.27 -9.65
C THR A 168 4.49 0.40 -9.86
N ASN A 169 5.25 0.56 -8.78
CA ASN A 169 6.70 0.74 -8.82
C ASN A 169 7.46 -0.60 -8.84
N HIS A 170 6.77 -1.75 -8.83
CA HIS A 170 7.42 -3.07 -8.84
C HIS A 170 8.32 -3.28 -10.06
N GLU A 171 7.88 -2.83 -11.24
CA GLU A 171 8.70 -2.95 -12.45
C GLU A 171 9.93 -2.04 -12.40
N ALA A 172 9.81 -0.85 -11.79
CA ALA A 172 10.95 0.04 -11.56
C ALA A 172 11.95 -0.57 -10.57
N LEU A 173 11.44 -1.21 -9.50
CA LEU A 173 12.24 -2.00 -8.58
C LEU A 173 13.00 -3.10 -9.34
N ARG A 174 12.30 -3.95 -10.09
CA ARG A 174 12.90 -5.03 -10.88
C ARG A 174 13.94 -4.51 -11.89
N ALA A 175 13.66 -3.41 -12.57
CA ALA A 175 14.58 -2.80 -13.53
C ALA A 175 15.88 -2.31 -12.87
N THR A 176 15.79 -1.80 -11.64
CA THR A 176 16.92 -1.20 -10.92
C THR A 176 17.76 -2.24 -10.18
N THR A 177 17.14 -3.27 -9.61
CA THR A 177 17.81 -4.29 -8.79
C THR A 177 18.13 -5.57 -9.57
N GLY A 178 17.50 -5.77 -10.73
CA GLY A 178 17.82 -6.83 -11.67
C GLY A 178 17.79 -8.21 -11.02
N SER A 179 18.91 -8.91 -11.04
CA SER A 179 19.05 -10.26 -10.48
C SER A 179 19.05 -10.33 -8.94
N GLN A 180 19.01 -9.19 -8.25
CA GLN A 180 18.90 -9.15 -6.79
C GLN A 180 17.47 -9.36 -6.32
N LEU A 181 16.47 -9.13 -7.18
CA LEU A 181 15.06 -9.33 -6.84
C LEU A 181 14.66 -10.78 -7.14
N ASP A 182 14.25 -11.49 -6.10
CA ASP A 182 13.67 -12.82 -6.18
C ASP A 182 12.15 -12.70 -6.03
N ASP A 183 11.42 -12.86 -7.13
CA ASP A 183 9.95 -12.81 -7.15
C ASP A 183 9.39 -14.16 -6.68
N GLY A 184 9.29 -14.33 -5.36
CA GLY A 184 8.67 -15.48 -4.72
C GLY A 184 7.13 -15.53 -4.88
N GLU A 185 6.53 -16.65 -4.48
CA GLU A 185 5.08 -16.86 -4.57
C GLU A 185 4.28 -15.95 -3.60
N THR A 186 4.83 -15.67 -2.41
CA THR A 186 4.14 -14.88 -1.37
C THR A 186 4.60 -13.43 -1.37
N HIS A 187 5.91 -13.19 -1.26
CA HIS A 187 6.52 -11.86 -1.32
C HIS A 187 7.78 -11.92 -2.16
N SER A 188 8.06 -10.83 -2.88
CA SER A 188 9.36 -10.65 -3.50
C SER A 188 10.41 -10.35 -2.43
N ILE A 189 11.63 -10.84 -2.61
CA ILE A 189 12.75 -10.64 -1.70
C ILE A 189 13.87 -9.91 -2.44
N LEU A 190 14.29 -8.75 -1.93
CA LEU A 190 15.48 -8.04 -2.39
C LEU A 190 16.70 -8.58 -1.66
N ARG A 191 17.58 -9.27 -2.38
CA ARG A 191 18.76 -9.92 -1.81
C ARG A 191 19.88 -8.93 -1.54
N GLY A 192 20.55 -9.11 -0.40
CA GLY A 192 21.80 -8.42 -0.10
C GLY A 192 22.88 -8.71 -1.15
N THR A 193 23.73 -7.72 -1.45
CA THR A 193 24.82 -7.87 -2.42
C THR A 193 26.16 -8.20 -1.77
N GLN A 194 26.31 -7.86 -0.50
CA GLN A 194 27.46 -8.18 0.33
C GLN A 194 27.13 -9.29 1.32
N PRO A 195 28.13 -10.06 1.81
CA PRO A 195 27.92 -11.18 2.74
C PRO A 195 27.25 -10.80 4.06
N ASP A 196 27.33 -9.53 4.46
CA ASP A 196 26.77 -8.97 5.69
C ASP A 196 25.54 -8.09 5.44
N GLU A 197 25.06 -7.97 4.20
CA GLU A 197 23.79 -7.31 3.90
C GLU A 197 22.64 -8.32 4.05
N PRO A 198 21.65 -8.07 4.92
CA PRO A 198 20.51 -8.94 5.07
C PRO A 198 19.57 -8.82 3.87
N ASP A 199 18.75 -9.85 3.69
CA ASP A 199 17.66 -9.83 2.71
C ASP A 199 16.51 -8.95 3.20
N VAL A 200 15.82 -8.31 2.25
CA VAL A 200 14.74 -7.37 2.53
C VAL A 200 13.46 -7.86 1.86
N THR A 201 12.40 -8.04 2.63
CA THR A 201 11.08 -8.43 2.13
C THR A 201 10.38 -7.25 1.47
N VAL A 202 9.82 -7.44 0.28
CA VAL A 202 9.06 -6.39 -0.41
C VAL A 202 7.60 -6.45 0.01
N LEU A 203 7.10 -5.33 0.54
CA LEU A 203 5.69 -5.09 0.81
C LEU A 203 5.16 -3.96 -0.05
N TYR A 204 3.85 -3.99 -0.30
CA TYR A 204 3.17 -2.92 -1.00
C TYR A 204 2.25 -2.14 -0.09
N TRP A 205 2.05 -0.86 -0.39
CA TRP A 205 1.10 -0.03 0.34
C TRP A 205 -0.32 -0.60 0.36
N ARG A 206 -0.73 -1.30 -0.69
CA ARG A 206 -2.01 -2.01 -0.72
C ARG A 206 -2.10 -3.14 0.32
N ASP A 207 -0.98 -3.75 0.70
CA ASP A 207 -0.94 -4.79 1.73
C ASP A 207 -1.16 -4.16 3.12
N ILE A 208 -0.60 -2.95 3.33
CA ILE A 208 -0.87 -2.13 4.52
C ILE A 208 -2.35 -1.77 4.61
N SER A 209 -2.95 -1.23 3.54
CA SER A 209 -4.37 -0.85 3.55
C SER A 209 -5.29 -2.06 3.72
N HIS A 210 -4.96 -3.20 3.12
CA HIS A 210 -5.69 -4.45 3.31
C HIS A 210 -5.65 -4.91 4.77
N SER A 211 -4.47 -4.98 5.38
CA SER A 211 -4.32 -5.36 6.80
C SER A 211 -5.05 -4.39 7.75
N LEU A 212 -5.01 -3.08 7.47
CA LEU A 212 -5.77 -2.09 8.24
C LEU A 212 -7.29 -2.29 8.09
N ARG A 213 -7.79 -2.57 6.88
CA ARG A 213 -9.21 -2.89 6.65
C ARG A 213 -9.63 -4.10 7.49
N GLN A 214 -8.87 -5.20 7.39
CA GLN A 214 -9.16 -6.42 8.15
C GLN A 214 -9.15 -6.17 9.66
N THR A 215 -8.15 -5.45 10.15
CA THR A 215 -8.07 -5.09 11.57
C THR A 215 -9.27 -4.26 12.02
N LEU A 216 -9.70 -3.25 11.23
CA LEU A 216 -10.86 -2.43 11.57
C LEU A 216 -12.16 -3.25 11.61
N LEU A 217 -12.33 -4.18 10.67
CA LEU A 217 -13.55 -4.97 10.57
C LEU A 217 -13.66 -6.04 11.65
N THR A 218 -12.53 -6.57 12.12
CA THR A 218 -12.50 -7.76 12.99
C THR A 218 -12.02 -7.50 14.42
N ASP A 219 -11.14 -6.52 14.65
CA ASP A 219 -10.53 -6.28 15.95
C ASP A 219 -11.34 -5.30 16.81
N THR A 220 -12.06 -5.86 17.78
CA THR A 220 -12.87 -5.10 18.74
C THR A 220 -12.08 -4.32 19.80
N THR A 221 -10.76 -4.50 19.87
CA THR A 221 -9.88 -3.86 20.86
C THR A 221 -9.29 -2.54 20.37
N ALA A 222 -9.40 -2.24 19.07
CA ALA A 222 -8.93 -1.00 18.48
C ALA A 222 -9.60 0.23 19.13
N THR A 223 -8.80 1.19 19.58
CA THR A 223 -9.33 2.43 20.18
C THR A 223 -9.99 3.31 19.11
N PRO A 224 -11.00 4.14 19.44
CA PRO A 224 -11.62 5.04 18.46
C PRO A 224 -10.63 5.99 17.77
N HIS A 225 -9.58 6.42 18.48
CA HIS A 225 -8.54 7.25 17.89
C HIS A 225 -7.75 6.48 16.82
N TRP A 226 -7.30 5.26 17.14
CA TRP A 226 -6.62 4.42 16.17
C TRP A 226 -7.51 4.10 14.98
N GLN A 227 -8.79 3.76 15.23
CA GLN A 227 -9.74 3.47 14.17
C GLN A 227 -9.88 4.64 13.19
N ALA A 228 -10.01 5.88 13.69
CA ALA A 228 -10.13 7.06 12.84
C ALA A 228 -8.85 7.36 12.03
N SER A 229 -7.67 7.17 12.66
CA SER A 229 -6.39 7.30 11.97
C SER A 229 -6.24 6.24 10.87
N ALA A 230 -6.53 4.98 11.17
CA ALA A 230 -6.44 3.87 10.23
C ALA A 230 -7.41 4.04 9.06
N TYR A 231 -8.68 4.37 9.33
CA TYR A 231 -9.69 4.62 8.31
C TYR A 231 -9.26 5.73 7.35
N SER A 232 -8.78 6.86 7.88
CA SER A 232 -8.30 7.97 7.05
C SER A 232 -7.07 7.57 6.23
N PHE A 233 -6.15 6.80 6.82
CA PHE A 233 -4.94 6.37 6.14
C PHE A 233 -5.24 5.37 5.01
N ILE A 234 -6.19 4.44 5.20
CA ILE A 234 -6.70 3.55 4.15
C ILE A 234 -7.21 4.39 2.97
N THR A 235 -8.10 5.37 3.22
CA THR A 235 -8.64 6.22 2.15
C THR A 235 -7.52 6.85 1.32
N ILE A 236 -6.47 7.35 1.95
CA ILE A 236 -5.37 8.03 1.24
C ILE A 236 -4.48 7.03 0.51
N ILE A 237 -4.10 5.92 1.14
CA ILE A 237 -3.33 4.87 0.45
C ILE A 237 -4.05 4.45 -0.84
N GLU A 238 -5.35 4.18 -0.73
CA GLU A 238 -6.14 3.65 -1.85
C GLU A 238 -6.36 4.70 -2.94
N THR A 239 -6.68 5.95 -2.58
CA THR A 239 -6.95 7.01 -3.56
C THR A 239 -5.70 7.64 -4.15
N VAL A 240 -4.62 7.78 -3.37
CA VAL A 240 -3.41 8.51 -3.79
C VAL A 240 -2.35 7.55 -4.35
N LEU A 241 -2.02 6.48 -3.62
CA LEU A 241 -0.95 5.56 -4.02
C LEU A 241 -1.45 4.46 -4.95
N CYS A 242 -2.65 3.94 -4.71
CA CYS A 242 -3.26 2.91 -5.57
C CYS A 242 -4.11 3.52 -6.69
N GLN A 243 -4.39 4.82 -6.64
CA GLN A 243 -5.17 5.57 -7.63
C GLN A 243 -6.59 5.02 -7.85
N PHE A 244 -7.16 4.37 -6.83
CA PHE A 244 -8.50 3.82 -6.88
C PHE A 244 -9.56 4.93 -6.93
N ALA A 245 -10.61 4.68 -7.70
CA ALA A 245 -11.74 5.59 -7.81
C ALA A 245 -12.63 5.51 -6.55
N PRO A 246 -12.97 6.64 -5.94
CA PRO A 246 -13.91 6.66 -4.82
C PRO A 246 -15.33 6.33 -5.31
N ALA A 247 -16.17 5.79 -4.42
CA ALA A 247 -17.52 5.33 -4.75
C ALA A 247 -18.40 6.39 -5.46
N PRO A 248 -18.39 7.69 -5.08
CA PRO A 248 -19.15 8.71 -5.81
C PRO A 248 -18.78 8.82 -7.29
N LEU A 249 -17.51 8.61 -7.64
CA LEU A 249 -17.06 8.64 -9.03
C LEU A 249 -17.62 7.45 -9.83
N ILE A 250 -17.66 6.26 -9.22
CA ILE A 250 -18.25 5.05 -9.81
C ILE A 250 -19.76 5.20 -9.97
N THR A 251 -20.49 5.65 -8.95
CA THR A 251 -21.95 5.86 -9.01
C THR A 251 -22.35 6.91 -10.05
N ASN A 252 -21.58 7.99 -10.19
CA ASN A 252 -21.82 8.99 -11.23
C ASN A 252 -21.65 8.39 -12.64
N ALA A 253 -20.69 7.47 -12.80
CA ALA A 253 -20.46 6.77 -14.07
C ALA A 253 -21.63 5.87 -14.45
N THR A 254 -22.16 5.08 -13.52
CA THR A 254 -23.32 4.22 -13.82
C THR A 254 -24.60 5.01 -14.06
N SER A 255 -24.82 6.10 -13.31
CA SER A 255 -26.01 6.93 -13.46
C SER A 255 -25.98 7.87 -14.68
N GLY A 256 -24.88 7.90 -15.43
CA GLY A 256 -24.71 8.74 -16.62
C GLY A 256 -24.57 10.23 -16.31
N THR A 257 -24.24 10.60 -15.07
CA THR A 257 -24.08 11.99 -14.62
C THR A 257 -22.63 12.47 -14.65
N THR A 258 -21.68 11.66 -15.15
CA THR A 258 -20.26 12.02 -15.25
C THR A 258 -20.01 13.25 -16.11
N GLY A 259 -19.28 14.21 -15.57
CA GLY A 259 -18.66 15.27 -16.36
C GLY A 259 -17.45 14.77 -17.17
N PHE A 260 -16.94 15.62 -18.06
CA PHE A 260 -15.76 15.31 -18.88
C PHE A 260 -14.51 15.00 -18.03
N THR A 261 -14.35 15.69 -16.89
CA THR A 261 -13.24 15.46 -15.94
C THR A 261 -13.31 14.07 -15.32
N ASP A 262 -14.51 13.62 -14.94
CA ASP A 262 -14.73 12.31 -14.32
C ASP A 262 -14.47 11.18 -15.29
N GLN A 263 -14.90 11.34 -16.55
CA GLN A 263 -14.59 10.38 -17.62
C GLN A 263 -13.08 10.27 -17.86
N THR A 264 -12.37 11.39 -17.77
CA THR A 264 -10.90 11.40 -17.92
C THR A 264 -10.24 10.68 -16.75
N ARG A 265 -10.67 10.95 -15.51
CA ARG A 265 -10.17 10.25 -14.31
C ARG A 265 -10.37 8.73 -14.43
N LEU A 266 -11.60 8.29 -14.72
CA LEU A 266 -11.95 6.87 -14.84
C LEU A 266 -11.13 6.13 -15.90
N ARG A 267 -10.75 6.79 -16.99
CA ARG A 267 -9.90 6.18 -18.03
C ARG A 267 -8.47 5.88 -17.56
N HIS A 268 -7.99 6.59 -16.55
CA HIS A 268 -6.66 6.41 -15.98
C HIS A 268 -6.68 5.63 -14.67
N THR A 269 -7.87 5.39 -14.09
CA THR A 269 -8.03 4.56 -12.90
C THR A 269 -7.82 3.09 -13.25
N PRO A 270 -7.05 2.33 -12.44
CA PRO A 270 -6.89 0.89 -12.62
C PRO A 270 -8.11 0.12 -12.08
N LEU A 271 -9.27 0.26 -12.74
CA LEU A 271 -10.57 -0.25 -12.27
C LEU A 271 -10.57 -1.77 -12.03
N THR A 272 -9.92 -2.55 -12.90
CA THR A 272 -9.80 -4.01 -12.74
C THR A 272 -8.98 -4.37 -11.51
N ASP A 273 -7.86 -3.66 -11.27
CA ASP A 273 -7.02 -3.90 -10.10
C ASP A 273 -7.73 -3.49 -8.81
N GLN A 274 -8.48 -2.38 -8.85
CA GLN A 274 -9.34 -1.95 -7.75
C GLN A 274 -10.39 -3.02 -7.41
N TYR A 275 -11.07 -3.55 -8.42
CA TYR A 275 -12.08 -4.61 -8.21
C TYR A 275 -11.44 -5.87 -7.62
N ALA A 276 -10.30 -6.31 -8.17
CA ALA A 276 -9.56 -7.46 -7.65
C ALA A 276 -9.12 -7.25 -6.19
N TYR A 277 -8.58 -6.08 -5.86
CA TYR A 277 -8.17 -5.72 -4.50
C TYR A 277 -9.36 -5.66 -3.52
N LEU A 278 -10.49 -5.10 -3.93
CA LEU A 278 -11.64 -4.96 -3.03
C LEU A 278 -12.36 -6.30 -2.79
N THR A 279 -12.32 -7.22 -3.77
CA THR A 279 -12.93 -8.57 -3.64
C THR A 279 -12.13 -9.52 -2.76
N THR A 280 -10.82 -9.32 -2.57
CA THR A 280 -10.07 -10.09 -1.57
C THR A 280 -10.51 -9.76 -0.15
N ASN A 281 -11.07 -8.56 0.10
CA ASN A 281 -11.61 -8.17 1.41
C ASN A 281 -12.97 -8.81 1.75
N THR A 282 -13.67 -9.38 0.77
CA THR A 282 -15.02 -9.94 0.96
C THR A 282 -15.06 -11.46 1.13
N ASN A 283 -13.94 -12.16 0.88
CA ASN A 283 -13.90 -13.63 0.81
C ASN A 283 -13.22 -14.30 2.03
N GLU A 284 -13.00 -13.56 3.11
CA GLU A 284 -12.51 -14.06 4.41
C GLU A 284 -13.59 -13.87 5.50
#